data_AF-A0A6L8DZY8-F1
#
_entry.id   AF-A0A6L8DZY8-F1
#
_cell.length_a   1.000
_cell.length_b   1.000
_cell.length_c   1.000
_cell.angle_alpha   90.00
_cell.angle_beta   90.00
_cell.angle_gamma   90.00
#
_symmetry.space_group_name_H-M   'P 1'
#
loop_
_entity.id
_entity.type
_entity.pdbx_description
1 polymer ?
#
loop_
_entity_poly.entity_id
_entity_poly.type
_entity_poly.pdbx_seq_one_letter_code
_entity_poly.pdbx_strand_id
1 'polypeptide(L)'
;MAMLGYGIGMMHERTRRSLRATLVGVAACAVVAGLTAAVGGTENELHTGAAGAVTGIRLDGTVVSPLASAAGVEANVLLFVMTDCPISNRYAPEVRRLHDEFAGAVRFWLVYVDAHRPRDELREHRASFGYPFAALRDVDGALAALAGATVTPEAVVFDAAQRLVYRGRIDDRYVSFGVARRAPRTRDLHDRLRRLAAGETLAFSQTRAVGCYIPGA
;
A
#
# COMPACT_ATOMS: atom_id res chain seq x y z
N MET A 1 -21.31 -17.11 79.14
CA MET A 1 -20.99 -15.71 78.76
C MET A 1 -22.23 -15.14 78.07
N ALA A 2 -23.35 -14.94 78.78
CA ALA A 2 -23.75 -13.69 79.46
C ALA A 2 -23.64 -12.49 78.49
N MET A 3 -24.72 -12.10 77.79
CA MET A 3 -25.79 -11.14 78.17
C MET A 3 -25.36 -9.66 78.24
N LEU A 4 -26.29 -8.79 77.80
CA LEU A 4 -26.38 -7.32 77.93
C LEU A 4 -25.77 -6.53 76.74
N GLY A 5 -26.46 -5.64 76.01
CA GLY A 5 -27.60 -4.79 76.36
C GLY A 5 -27.12 -3.36 76.72
N TYR A 6 -27.93 -2.33 76.42
CA TYR A 6 -27.77 -0.86 76.60
C TYR A 6 -27.24 -0.12 75.35
N GLY A 7 -27.99 0.78 74.69
CA GLY A 7 -28.83 1.89 75.19
C GLY A 7 -27.98 3.18 75.20
N ILE A 8 -28.40 4.43 74.98
CA ILE A 8 -29.67 5.19 74.96
C ILE A 8 -29.30 6.60 74.42
N GLY A 9 -30.25 7.38 73.88
CA GLY A 9 -30.21 8.86 73.87
C GLY A 9 -29.79 9.48 72.53
N MET A 10 -30.66 10.02 71.67
CA MET A 10 -31.69 11.06 71.83
C MET A 10 -31.12 12.45 72.18
N MET A 11 -30.96 13.30 71.16
CA MET A 11 -31.11 14.77 71.18
C MET A 11 -31.31 15.19 69.71
N HIS A 12 -32.53 15.58 69.28
CA HIS A 12 -33.06 16.95 69.35
C HIS A 12 -32.00 17.94 68.83
N GLU A 13 -32.15 18.62 67.70
CA GLU A 13 -33.22 19.59 67.47
C GLU A 13 -33.21 20.09 66.00
N ARG A 14 -34.41 20.25 65.42
CA ARG A 14 -34.89 21.29 64.49
C ARG A 14 -33.81 22.06 63.66
N THR A 15 -33.98 22.36 62.38
CA THR A 15 -35.13 23.09 61.84
C THR A 15 -34.91 23.38 60.33
N ARG A 16 -36.03 23.37 59.59
CA ARG A 16 -36.39 24.27 58.48
C ARG A 16 -35.77 24.13 57.08
N ARG A 17 -36.73 23.91 56.16
CA ARG A 17 -36.95 24.59 54.87
C ARG A 17 -36.06 24.10 53.72
N SER A 18 -36.56 23.80 52.53
CA SER A 18 -37.88 24.01 51.94
C SER A 18 -37.83 23.59 50.47
N LEU A 19 -38.95 23.08 49.93
CA LEU A 19 -39.46 23.27 48.55
C LEU A 19 -38.54 22.71 47.42
N ARG A 20 -38.97 21.84 46.49
CA ARG A 20 -40.10 21.94 45.52
C ARG A 20 -40.28 20.51 44.93
N ALA A 21 -41.47 19.93 44.93
CA ALA A 21 -42.58 20.16 44.01
C ALA A 21 -42.28 19.80 42.53
N THR A 22 -42.73 18.59 42.18
CA THR A 22 -43.56 18.24 41.01
C THR A 22 -42.93 18.03 39.62
N LEU A 23 -42.97 16.75 39.24
CA LEU A 23 -43.35 16.10 37.97
C LEU A 23 -44.01 16.93 36.84
N VAL A 24 -43.92 16.33 35.65
CA VAL A 24 -44.64 16.58 34.38
C VAL A 24 -44.02 17.72 33.56
N GLY A 25 -43.46 17.54 32.37
CA GLY A 25 -43.84 16.66 31.28
C GLY A 25 -44.27 17.55 30.11
N VAL A 26 -43.36 17.85 29.18
CA VAL A 26 -43.70 18.38 27.85
C VAL A 26 -42.70 17.80 26.86
N ALA A 27 -43.19 16.87 26.04
CA ALA A 27 -42.56 16.50 24.79
C ALA A 27 -42.62 17.71 23.85
N ALA A 28 -41.46 18.11 23.33
CA ALA A 28 -41.39 19.02 22.20
C ALA A 28 -40.42 18.43 21.18
N CYS A 29 -41.00 17.83 20.14
CA CYS A 29 -40.35 17.53 18.88
C CYS A 29 -39.68 18.81 18.35
N ALA A 30 -38.36 18.80 18.29
CA ALA A 30 -37.62 19.67 17.37
C ALA A 30 -36.80 18.76 16.47
N VAL A 31 -37.39 18.37 15.35
CA VAL A 31 -36.69 17.79 14.20
C VAL A 31 -35.80 18.90 13.65
N VAL A 32 -34.56 18.96 14.11
CA VAL A 32 -33.53 19.73 13.44
C VAL A 32 -33.06 18.87 12.27
N ALA A 33 -33.61 19.14 11.09
CA ALA A 33 -33.11 18.63 9.82
C ALA A 33 -31.71 19.20 9.60
N GLY A 34 -30.70 18.50 10.14
CA GLY A 34 -29.30 18.76 9.88
C GLY A 34 -28.99 18.36 8.44
N LEU A 35 -28.98 19.34 7.54
CA LEU A 35 -28.43 19.19 6.20
C LEU A 35 -26.90 19.15 6.31
N THR A 36 -26.33 18.01 6.69
CA THR A 36 -24.89 17.78 6.56
C THR A 36 -24.57 17.50 5.10
N ALA A 37 -24.18 18.53 4.36
CA ALA A 37 -23.51 18.36 3.08
C ALA A 37 -22.16 17.67 3.36
N ALA A 38 -22.13 16.36 3.18
CA ALA A 38 -20.89 15.61 3.13
C ALA A 38 -20.21 15.93 1.80
N VAL A 39 -19.38 16.99 1.79
CA VAL A 39 -18.37 17.17 0.75
C VAL A 39 -17.22 16.22 1.09
N GLY A 40 -17.40 14.95 0.75
CA GLY A 40 -16.31 14.00 0.63
C GLY A 40 -15.59 14.28 -0.68
N GLY A 41 -14.44 14.95 -0.60
CA GLY A 41 -13.56 15.14 -1.74
C GLY A 41 -13.07 13.78 -2.26
N THR A 42 -13.39 13.49 -3.52
CA THR A 42 -12.90 12.33 -4.26
C THR A 42 -11.51 12.62 -4.81
N GLU A 43 -10.46 12.36 -4.03
CA GLU A 43 -9.09 12.34 -4.57
C GLU A 43 -8.72 10.97 -5.20
N ASN A 44 -9.71 10.13 -5.51
CA ASN A 44 -9.49 8.76 -6.02
C ASN A 44 -10.09 8.51 -7.42
N GLU A 45 -10.35 9.55 -8.21
CA GLU A 45 -10.88 9.39 -9.58
C GLU A 45 -9.85 9.63 -10.69
N LEU A 46 -8.64 10.13 -10.37
CA LEU A 46 -7.71 10.57 -11.42
C LEU A 46 -6.88 9.45 -12.10
N HIS A 47 -6.91 8.21 -11.63
CA HIS A 47 -6.02 7.15 -12.15
C HIS A 47 -6.73 6.02 -12.92
N THR A 48 -8.06 5.94 -12.89
CA THR A 48 -8.80 4.80 -13.46
C THR A 48 -8.89 4.84 -15.00
N GLY A 49 -8.69 6.00 -15.63
CA GLY A 49 -8.76 6.14 -17.10
C GLY A 49 -7.42 6.12 -17.84
N ALA A 50 -6.30 6.45 -17.18
CA ALA A 50 -5.01 6.65 -17.83
C ALA A 50 -4.11 5.40 -17.84
N ALA A 51 -4.35 4.45 -16.92
CA ALA A 51 -3.51 3.26 -16.76
C ALA A 51 -3.54 2.32 -17.99
N GLY A 52 -4.65 2.27 -18.72
CA GLY A 52 -4.78 1.43 -19.92
C GLY A 52 -3.98 1.91 -21.14
N ALA A 53 -3.58 3.18 -21.18
CA ALA A 53 -2.90 3.78 -22.33
C ALA A 53 -1.36 3.78 -22.21
N VAL A 54 -0.80 3.50 -21.03
CA VAL A 54 0.65 3.48 -20.86
C VAL A 54 1.26 2.26 -21.55
N THR A 55 2.39 2.48 -22.21
CA THR A 55 3.12 1.41 -22.89
C THR A 55 4.56 1.33 -22.38
N GLY A 56 5.15 0.15 -22.48
CA GLY A 56 6.55 -0.11 -22.23
C GLY A 56 7.18 -0.86 -23.39
N ILE A 57 8.47 -0.67 -23.59
CA ILE A 57 9.22 -1.31 -24.69
C ILE A 57 9.97 -2.52 -24.13
N ARG A 58 9.63 -3.73 -24.59
CA ARG A 58 10.34 -4.95 -24.23
C ARG A 58 11.79 -4.93 -24.73
N LEU A 59 12.63 -5.78 -24.15
CA LEU A 59 14.04 -5.89 -24.58
C LEU A 59 14.18 -6.40 -26.03
N ASP A 60 13.18 -7.06 -26.60
CA ASP A 60 13.13 -7.44 -28.02
C ASP A 60 12.67 -6.30 -28.95
N GLY A 61 12.23 -5.16 -28.40
CA GLY A 61 11.72 -3.99 -29.13
C GLY A 61 10.20 -3.93 -29.25
N THR A 62 9.48 -4.96 -28.83
CA THR A 62 8.00 -4.99 -28.88
C THR A 62 7.41 -4.02 -27.87
N VAL A 63 6.44 -3.21 -28.30
CA VAL A 63 5.68 -2.32 -27.43
C VAL A 63 4.52 -3.10 -26.81
N VAL A 64 4.36 -3.02 -25.49
CA VAL A 64 3.28 -3.69 -24.75
C VAL A 64 2.64 -2.75 -23.73
N SER A 65 1.36 -2.96 -23.42
CA SER A 65 0.71 -2.32 -22.26
C SER A 65 0.84 -3.26 -21.05
N PRO A 66 1.70 -2.97 -20.06
CA PRO A 66 1.94 -3.88 -18.95
C PRO A 66 0.73 -4.07 -18.04
N LEU A 67 -0.21 -3.11 -18.06
CA LEU A 67 -1.40 -3.10 -17.24
C LEU A 67 -2.61 -3.70 -17.95
N ALA A 68 -2.49 -4.09 -19.22
CA ALA A 68 -3.58 -4.71 -19.97
C ALA A 68 -4.18 -5.90 -19.21
N SER A 69 -5.50 -5.85 -19.00
CA SER A 69 -6.25 -6.87 -18.28
C SER A 69 -6.07 -8.24 -18.93
N ALA A 70 -5.97 -9.28 -18.11
CA ALA A 70 -5.89 -10.65 -18.57
C ALA A 70 -6.64 -11.56 -17.59
N ALA A 71 -7.34 -12.55 -18.15
CA ALA A 71 -8.09 -13.51 -17.35
C ALA A 71 -7.17 -14.22 -16.34
N GLY A 72 -7.62 -14.31 -15.09
CA GLY A 72 -6.90 -14.96 -13.99
C GLY A 72 -5.77 -14.11 -13.37
N VAL A 73 -5.46 -12.92 -13.90
CA VAL A 73 -4.47 -12.02 -13.29
C VAL A 73 -5.18 -11.04 -12.36
N GLU A 74 -4.94 -11.19 -11.07
CA GLU A 74 -5.49 -10.37 -9.99
C GLU A 74 -4.68 -9.09 -9.75
N ALA A 75 -3.39 -9.09 -10.11
CA ALA A 75 -2.54 -7.92 -9.96
C ALA A 75 -1.38 -7.87 -10.96
N ASN A 76 -0.94 -6.66 -11.29
CA ASN A 76 0.28 -6.37 -12.03
C ASN A 76 1.27 -5.66 -11.11
N VAL A 77 2.48 -6.22 -10.99
CA VAL A 77 3.61 -5.63 -10.25
C VAL A 77 4.58 -5.04 -11.25
N LEU A 78 4.81 -3.73 -11.17
CA LEU A 78 5.92 -3.05 -11.82
C LEU A 78 7.04 -2.90 -10.79
N LEU A 79 8.16 -3.57 -11.01
CA LEU A 79 9.36 -3.43 -10.20
C LEU A 79 10.36 -2.54 -10.92
N PHE A 80 10.55 -1.32 -10.43
CA PHE A 80 11.48 -0.35 -11.00
C PHE A 80 12.90 -0.61 -10.52
N VAL A 81 13.83 -0.72 -11.46
CA VAL A 81 15.23 -1.09 -11.21
C VAL A 81 16.20 -0.29 -12.08
N MET A 82 17.44 -0.15 -11.61
CA MET A 82 18.60 0.22 -12.41
C MET A 82 19.64 -0.88 -12.32
N THR A 83 20.43 -1.05 -13.38
CA THR A 83 21.43 -2.13 -13.47
C THR A 83 22.57 -2.01 -12.45
N ASP A 84 22.89 -0.78 -12.05
CA ASP A 84 24.00 -0.45 -11.14
C ASP A 84 23.56 -0.22 -9.69
N CYS A 85 22.28 -0.39 -9.36
CA CYS A 85 21.78 -0.23 -8.00
C CYS A 85 22.08 -1.48 -7.13
N PRO A 86 22.98 -1.39 -6.14
CA PRO A 86 23.35 -2.56 -5.32
C PRO A 86 22.21 -3.05 -4.43
N ILE A 87 21.30 -2.16 -4.01
CA ILE A 87 20.14 -2.55 -3.21
C ILE A 87 19.15 -3.33 -4.07
N SER A 88 18.85 -2.82 -5.27
CA SER A 88 17.97 -3.47 -6.25
C SER A 88 18.43 -4.89 -6.55
N ASN A 89 19.71 -5.03 -6.86
CA ASN A 89 20.32 -6.29 -7.25
C ASN A 89 20.30 -7.33 -6.13
N ARG A 90 20.46 -6.90 -4.87
CA ARG A 90 20.38 -7.78 -3.70
C ARG A 90 18.95 -8.23 -3.37
N TYR A 91 17.92 -7.56 -3.88
CA TYR A 91 16.53 -7.99 -3.74
C TYR A 91 16.12 -9.07 -4.74
N ALA A 92 16.91 -9.32 -5.80
CA ALA A 92 16.57 -10.29 -6.84
C ALA A 92 16.09 -11.65 -6.30
N PRO A 93 16.75 -12.28 -5.30
CA PRO A 93 16.27 -13.56 -4.76
C PRO A 93 14.88 -13.49 -4.15
N GLU A 94 14.56 -12.42 -3.42
CA GLU A 94 13.24 -12.25 -2.80
C GLU A 94 12.17 -11.99 -3.85
N VAL A 95 12.48 -11.17 -4.86
CA VAL A 95 11.55 -10.88 -5.95
C VAL A 95 11.24 -12.15 -6.76
N ARG A 96 12.23 -12.99 -7.04
CA ARG A 96 12.00 -14.29 -7.70
C ARG A 96 11.11 -15.20 -6.85
N ARG A 97 11.37 -15.27 -5.53
CA ARG A 97 10.53 -16.03 -4.61
C ARG A 97 9.07 -15.57 -4.65
N LEU A 98 8.81 -14.25 -4.69
CA LEU A 98 7.47 -13.69 -4.81
C LEU A 98 6.83 -13.98 -6.17
N HIS A 99 7.58 -13.88 -7.26
CA HIS A 99 7.11 -14.27 -8.58
C HIS A 99 6.64 -15.72 -8.60
N ASP A 100 7.44 -16.64 -8.06
CA ASP A 100 7.13 -18.08 -8.07
C ASP A 100 5.95 -18.41 -7.14
N GLU A 101 5.87 -17.76 -5.97
CA GLU A 101 4.77 -17.94 -5.02
C GLU A 101 3.41 -17.48 -5.58
N PHE A 102 3.39 -16.39 -6.35
CA PHE A 102 2.16 -15.80 -6.89
C PHE A 102 1.96 -16.08 -8.38
N ALA A 103 2.64 -17.09 -8.92
CA ALA A 103 2.52 -17.48 -10.32
C ALA A 103 1.05 -17.77 -10.69
N GLY A 104 0.61 -17.25 -11.84
CA GLY A 104 -0.77 -17.39 -12.33
C GLY A 104 -1.69 -16.27 -11.86
N ALA A 105 -1.62 -15.83 -10.60
CA ALA A 105 -2.45 -14.77 -10.06
C ALA A 105 -1.83 -13.37 -10.23
N VAL A 106 -0.50 -13.26 -10.21
CA VAL A 106 0.20 -11.97 -10.27
C VAL A 106 1.17 -11.95 -11.44
N ARG A 107 1.11 -10.89 -12.23
CA ARG A 107 2.06 -10.63 -13.32
C ARG A 107 3.14 -9.67 -12.84
N PHE A 108 4.41 -10.06 -13.04
CA PHE A 108 5.55 -9.20 -12.74
C PHE A 108 6.15 -8.61 -14.01
N TRP A 109 6.56 -7.36 -13.94
CA TRP A 109 7.35 -6.66 -14.95
C TRP A 109 8.60 -6.06 -14.28
N LEU A 110 9.77 -6.34 -14.86
CA LEU A 110 11.00 -5.66 -14.51
C LEU A 110 11.09 -4.38 -15.34
N VAL A 111 11.10 -3.20 -14.73
CA VAL A 111 11.11 -1.92 -15.44
C VAL A 111 12.46 -1.25 -15.25
N TYR A 112 13.26 -1.19 -16.31
CA TYR A 112 14.54 -0.48 -16.35
C TYR A 112 14.31 1.00 -16.61
N VAL A 113 14.64 1.83 -15.62
CA VAL A 113 14.53 3.30 -15.70
C VAL A 113 15.82 3.96 -16.20
N ASP A 114 16.93 3.22 -16.22
CA ASP A 114 18.20 3.60 -16.88
C ASP A 114 18.16 3.27 -18.38
N ALA A 115 17.08 3.64 -19.06
CA ALA A 115 16.74 3.11 -20.37
C ALA A 115 17.69 3.53 -21.50
N HIS A 116 18.63 4.47 -21.28
CA HIS A 116 19.73 4.76 -22.19
C HIS A 116 20.77 3.63 -22.29
N ARG A 117 20.74 2.65 -21.36
CA ARG A 117 21.59 1.46 -21.43
C ARG A 117 21.31 0.62 -22.69
N PRO A 118 22.35 0.05 -23.33
CA PRO A 118 22.20 -0.90 -24.42
C PRO A 118 21.32 -2.10 -24.01
N ARG A 119 20.49 -2.58 -24.93
CA ARG A 119 19.57 -3.71 -24.68
C ARG A 119 20.31 -4.98 -24.25
N ASP A 120 21.51 -5.21 -24.77
CA ASP A 120 22.32 -6.38 -24.40
C ASP A 120 22.77 -6.34 -22.94
N GLU A 121 23.17 -5.17 -22.42
CA GLU A 121 23.49 -5.00 -20.99
C GLU A 121 22.26 -5.28 -20.12
N LEU A 122 21.08 -4.83 -20.53
CA LEU A 122 19.84 -5.11 -19.80
C LEU A 122 19.48 -6.60 -19.81
N ARG A 123 19.71 -7.29 -20.94
CA ARG A 123 19.50 -8.75 -21.06
C ARG A 123 20.49 -9.50 -20.17
N GLU A 124 21.76 -9.11 -20.19
CA GLU A 124 22.82 -9.70 -19.37
C GLU A 124 22.53 -9.50 -17.88
N HIS A 125 22.12 -8.31 -17.47
CA HIS A 125 21.72 -8.05 -16.09
C HIS A 125 20.53 -8.92 -15.68
N ARG A 126 19.46 -8.94 -16.48
CA ARG A 126 18.26 -9.75 -16.21
C ARG A 126 18.64 -11.23 -16.03
N ALA A 127 19.51 -11.75 -16.90
CA ALA A 127 19.99 -13.13 -16.86
C ALA A 127 20.88 -13.40 -15.64
N SER A 128 21.83 -12.52 -15.33
CA SER A 128 22.76 -12.65 -14.21
C SER A 128 22.06 -12.68 -12.85
N PHE A 129 20.96 -11.93 -12.72
CA PHE A 129 20.10 -11.95 -11.53
C PHE A 129 18.94 -12.94 -11.63
N GLY A 130 18.86 -13.74 -12.71
CA GLY A 130 17.91 -14.84 -12.87
C GLY A 130 16.44 -14.42 -12.82
N TYR A 131 16.09 -13.18 -13.21
CA TYR A 131 14.69 -12.74 -13.19
C TYR A 131 13.87 -13.51 -14.25
N PRO A 132 12.85 -14.30 -13.84
CA PRO A 132 12.12 -15.17 -14.76
C PRO A 132 11.09 -14.40 -15.61
N PHE A 133 10.62 -13.26 -15.14
CA PHE A 133 9.59 -12.45 -15.79
C PHE A 133 10.15 -11.48 -16.83
N ALA A 134 9.26 -10.90 -17.63
CA ALA A 134 9.61 -10.01 -18.73
C ALA A 134 10.14 -8.66 -18.25
N ALA A 135 11.00 -8.04 -19.06
CA ALA A 135 11.58 -6.75 -18.79
C ALA A 135 11.14 -5.69 -19.82
N LEU A 136 10.96 -4.47 -19.33
CA LEU A 136 10.58 -3.28 -20.06
C LEU A 136 11.66 -2.21 -19.89
N ARG A 137 11.80 -1.37 -20.90
CA ARG A 137 12.56 -0.12 -20.86
C ARG A 137 11.58 1.03 -20.72
N ASP A 138 11.82 1.87 -19.74
CA ASP A 138 11.08 3.11 -19.54
C ASP A 138 11.89 4.28 -20.09
N VAL A 139 11.94 4.38 -21.43
CA VAL A 139 12.82 5.33 -22.15
C VAL A 139 12.51 6.79 -21.81
N ASP A 140 11.24 7.11 -21.70
CA ASP A 140 10.76 8.48 -21.50
C ASP A 140 10.30 8.74 -20.05
N GLY A 141 10.52 7.78 -19.14
CA GLY A 141 10.09 7.86 -17.74
C GLY A 141 8.57 7.79 -17.53
N ALA A 142 7.80 7.47 -18.57
CA ALA A 142 6.34 7.48 -18.54
C ALA A 142 5.76 6.43 -17.57
N LEU A 143 6.38 5.24 -17.47
CA LEU A 143 5.95 4.23 -16.52
C LEU A 143 6.26 4.65 -15.08
N ALA A 144 7.46 5.19 -14.83
CA ALA A 144 7.85 5.69 -13.52
C ALA A 144 6.96 6.86 -13.08
N ALA A 145 6.66 7.80 -13.97
CA ALA A 145 5.77 8.92 -13.70
C ALA A 145 4.33 8.46 -13.39
N LEU A 146 3.76 7.57 -14.20
CA LEU A 146 2.43 6.99 -13.94
C LEU A 146 2.37 6.28 -12.57
N ALA A 147 3.41 5.51 -12.27
CA ALA A 147 3.53 4.75 -11.04
C ALA A 147 3.91 5.63 -9.82
N GLY A 148 4.35 6.87 -10.08
CA GLY A 148 5.03 7.75 -9.15
C GLY A 148 6.20 7.08 -8.41
N ALA A 149 6.94 6.22 -9.10
CA ALA A 149 8.14 5.58 -8.57
C ALA A 149 9.29 6.59 -8.56
N THR A 150 10.06 6.63 -7.47
CA THR A 150 11.09 7.66 -7.23
C THR A 150 12.47 7.07 -6.90
N VAL A 151 12.52 5.79 -6.52
CA VAL A 151 13.77 5.09 -6.17
C VAL A 151 13.83 3.68 -6.75
N THR A 152 15.02 3.08 -6.73
CA THR A 152 15.24 1.68 -7.14
C THR A 152 15.92 0.88 -6.02
N PRO A 153 15.38 -0.29 -5.62
CA PRO A 153 14.16 -0.88 -6.13
C PRO A 153 12.92 -0.25 -5.50
N GLU A 154 11.86 -0.10 -6.28
CA GLU A 154 10.53 0.27 -5.80
C GLU A 154 9.49 -0.60 -6.50
N ALA A 155 8.61 -1.20 -5.71
CA ALA A 155 7.53 -2.04 -6.20
C ALA A 155 6.23 -1.24 -6.25
N VAL A 156 5.55 -1.31 -7.38
CA VAL A 156 4.25 -0.66 -7.60
C VAL A 156 3.26 -1.71 -8.05
N VAL A 157 2.09 -1.75 -7.41
CA VAL A 157 1.07 -2.77 -7.66
C VAL A 157 -0.20 -2.11 -8.15
N PHE A 158 -0.66 -2.59 -9.29
CA PHE A 158 -1.97 -2.30 -9.85
C PHE A 158 -2.86 -3.53 -9.69
N ASP A 159 -4.11 -3.35 -9.28
CA ASP A 159 -5.09 -4.44 -9.20
C ASP A 159 -5.62 -4.85 -10.59
N ALA A 160 -6.49 -5.85 -10.65
CA ALA A 160 -7.12 -6.33 -11.89
C ALA A 160 -7.92 -5.24 -12.63
N ALA A 161 -8.40 -4.22 -11.91
CA ALA A 161 -9.09 -3.06 -12.46
C ALA A 161 -8.12 -1.92 -12.85
N GLN A 162 -6.82 -2.20 -12.91
CA GLN A 162 -5.75 -1.25 -13.25
C GLN A 162 -5.62 -0.07 -12.28
N ARG A 163 -6.13 -0.19 -11.05
CA ARG A 163 -6.01 0.86 -10.04
C ARG A 163 -4.70 0.68 -9.27
N LEU A 164 -4.00 1.78 -9.03
CA LEU A 164 -2.82 1.81 -8.19
C LEU A 164 -3.21 1.53 -6.72
N VAL A 165 -2.81 0.38 -6.18
CA VAL A 165 -3.17 -0.05 -4.81
C VAL A 165 -1.97 -0.11 -3.87
N TYR A 166 -0.75 -0.13 -4.39
CA TYR A 166 0.46 -0.09 -3.57
C TYR A 166 1.64 0.55 -4.28
N ARG A 167 2.43 1.32 -3.54
CA ARG A 167 3.77 1.78 -3.94
C ARG A 167 4.73 1.68 -2.76
N GLY A 168 5.93 1.14 -2.97
CA GLY A 168 7.01 1.29 -2.00
C GLY A 168 7.97 0.11 -1.94
N ARG A 169 8.42 -0.22 -0.73
CA ARG A 169 9.46 -1.21 -0.51
C ARG A 169 8.94 -2.64 -0.72
N ILE A 170 9.87 -3.55 -1.00
CA ILE A 170 9.56 -4.99 -1.07
C ILE A 170 9.35 -5.55 0.35
N ASP A 171 10.31 -5.29 1.24
CA ASP A 171 10.30 -5.67 2.66
C ASP A 171 11.05 -4.59 3.49
N ASP A 172 11.10 -4.71 4.83
CA ASP A 172 11.88 -3.78 5.67
C ASP A 172 13.35 -4.18 5.87
N ARG A 173 13.95 -5.02 5.03
CA ARG A 173 15.34 -5.46 5.21
C ARG A 173 16.32 -4.30 5.16
N TYR A 174 16.15 -3.38 4.22
CA TYR A 174 17.00 -2.17 4.13
C TYR A 174 16.40 -1.05 4.96
N VAL A 175 17.15 -0.60 5.98
CA VAL A 175 16.77 0.52 6.85
C VAL A 175 17.06 1.86 6.15
N SER A 176 18.25 1.92 5.55
CA SER A 176 18.87 3.05 4.88
C SER A 176 19.98 2.52 3.97
N PHE A 177 20.60 3.40 3.19
CA PHE A 177 21.79 3.06 2.43
C PHE A 177 22.89 2.48 3.35
N GLY A 178 23.50 1.38 2.91
CA GLY A 178 24.54 0.67 3.66
C GLY A 178 24.07 -0.09 4.90
N VAL A 179 22.80 0.02 5.31
CA VAL A 179 22.28 -0.60 6.54
C VAL A 179 21.17 -1.60 6.20
N ALA A 180 21.49 -2.89 6.32
CA ALA A 180 20.56 -3.98 6.09
C ALA A 180 20.43 -4.88 7.32
N ARG A 181 19.21 -5.35 7.56
CA ARG A 181 18.93 -6.41 8.53
C ARG A 181 19.34 -7.76 7.95
N ARG A 182 19.66 -8.71 8.83
CA ARG A 182 19.89 -10.11 8.45
C ARG A 182 18.63 -10.75 7.84
N ALA A 183 17.45 -10.38 8.35
CA ALA A 183 16.16 -10.81 7.84
C ALA A 183 15.14 -9.66 7.96
N PRO A 184 14.16 -9.57 7.04
CA PRO A 184 13.05 -8.64 7.17
C PRO A 184 12.14 -9.05 8.33
N ARG A 185 11.59 -8.05 9.01
CA ARG A 185 10.54 -8.18 10.03
C ARG A 185 9.14 -7.99 9.42
N THR A 186 9.02 -7.20 8.36
CA THR A 186 7.79 -7.03 7.58
C THR A 186 8.03 -7.38 6.12
N ARG A 187 7.04 -7.95 5.46
CA ARG A 187 7.10 -8.34 4.04
C ARG A 187 6.00 -7.62 3.28
N ASP A 188 6.13 -6.30 3.19
CA ASP A 188 5.06 -5.41 2.76
C ASP A 188 4.48 -5.78 1.39
N LEU A 189 5.33 -6.08 0.40
CA LEU A 189 4.86 -6.50 -0.93
C LEU A 189 4.17 -7.87 -0.88
N HIS A 190 4.76 -8.84 -0.19
CA HIS A 190 4.18 -10.18 -0.02
C HIS A 190 2.77 -10.13 0.56
N ASP A 191 2.58 -9.36 1.63
CA ASP A 191 1.29 -9.22 2.31
C ASP A 191 0.22 -8.63 1.39
N ARG A 192 0.60 -7.70 0.49
CA ARG A 192 -0.33 -7.12 -0.50
C ARG A 192 -0.70 -8.12 -1.57
N LEU A 193 0.28 -8.82 -2.13
CA LEU A 193 0.05 -9.81 -3.18
C LEU A 193 -0.79 -10.98 -2.66
N ARG A 194 -0.57 -11.44 -1.43
CA ARG A 194 -1.39 -12.48 -0.79
C ARG A 194 -2.87 -12.10 -0.72
N ARG A 195 -3.17 -10.85 -0.36
CA ARG A 195 -4.54 -10.35 -0.22
C ARG A 195 -5.22 -10.19 -1.59
N LEU A 196 -4.50 -9.63 -2.56
CA LEU A 196 -5.00 -9.50 -3.93
C LEU A 196 -5.26 -10.88 -4.57
N ALA A 197 -4.35 -11.83 -4.42
CA ALA A 197 -4.53 -13.20 -4.89
C ALA A 197 -5.70 -13.93 -4.19
N ALA A 198 -6.12 -13.47 -3.01
CA ALA A 198 -7.32 -13.95 -2.31
C ALA A 198 -8.60 -13.21 -2.73
N GLY A 199 -8.54 -12.32 -3.73
CA GLY A 199 -9.67 -11.54 -4.23
C GLY A 199 -10.04 -10.32 -3.36
N GLU A 200 -9.19 -9.93 -2.41
CA GLU A 200 -9.45 -8.74 -1.60
C GLU A 200 -9.28 -7.45 -2.42
N THR A 201 -10.22 -6.52 -2.27
CA THR A 201 -10.02 -5.14 -2.75
C THR A 201 -9.20 -4.35 -1.74
N LEU A 202 -8.12 -3.72 -2.21
CA LEU A 202 -7.24 -2.92 -1.37
C LEU A 202 -7.41 -1.43 -1.65
N ALA A 203 -7.43 -0.62 -0.58
CA ALA A 203 -7.19 0.81 -0.70
C ALA A 203 -5.70 1.07 -0.99
N PHE A 204 -5.41 2.19 -1.66
CA PHE A 204 -4.05 2.64 -1.89
C PHE A 204 -3.28 2.76 -0.56
N SER A 205 -2.03 2.28 -0.57
CA SER A 205 -1.12 2.46 0.54
C SER A 205 0.31 2.61 0.03
N GLN A 206 1.12 3.34 0.80
CA GLN A 206 2.51 3.56 0.45
C GLN A 206 3.43 3.23 1.62
N THR A 207 4.61 2.70 1.30
CA THR A 207 5.73 2.60 2.23
C THR A 207 6.95 3.30 1.65
N ARG A 208 7.90 3.68 2.52
CA ARG A 208 9.16 4.26 2.08
C ARG A 208 10.10 3.17 1.59
N ALA A 209 10.41 3.16 0.29
CA ALA A 209 11.50 2.39 -0.29
C ALA A 209 12.86 3.03 -0.01
N VAL A 210 13.91 2.20 0.04
CA VAL A 210 15.30 2.63 0.22
C VAL A 210 16.07 2.17 -1.01
N GLY A 211 16.66 3.11 -1.73
CA GLY A 211 17.16 2.82 -3.05
C GLY A 211 17.79 4.02 -3.74
N CYS A 212 18.46 3.76 -4.87
CA CYS A 212 19.04 4.81 -5.72
C CYS A 212 17.91 5.61 -6.37
N TYR A 213 18.00 6.94 -6.35
CA TYR A 213 16.99 7.81 -6.94
C TYR A 213 16.84 7.58 -8.45
N ILE A 214 15.61 7.68 -8.92
CA ILE A 214 15.28 7.66 -10.35
C ILE A 214 15.46 9.09 -10.89
N PRO A 215 16.35 9.32 -11.86
CA PRO A 215 16.52 10.64 -12.44
C PRO A 215 15.23 11.13 -13.12
N GLY A 216 14.79 12.35 -12.79
CA GLY A 216 13.63 12.99 -13.43
C GLY A 216 12.26 12.49 -12.98
N ALA A 217 12.21 11.62 -11.96
CA ALA A 217 10.97 11.22 -11.29
C ALA A 217 10.47 12.25 -10.27
#